data_AF-A0A1H5I2V1-F1
#
_entry.id   AF-A0A1H5I2V1-F1
#
_cell.length_a   1.000
_cell.length_b   1.000
_cell.length_c   1.000
_cell.angle_alpha   90.00
_cell.angle_beta   90.00
_cell.angle_gamma   90.00
#
_symmetry.space_group_name_H-M   'P 1'
#
loop_
_entity.id
_entity.type
_entity.pdbx_description
1 polymer ?
#
loop_
_entity_poly.entity_id
_entity_poly.type
_entity_poly.pdbx_seq_one_letter_code
_entity_poly.pdbx_strand_id
1 'polypeptide(L)'
;MDQPQQRRGAAQAVRTTELEFGVNKMAGERPQNLQDAFLNHVRKHKIPLTVFLVNGVKLQGIVSWFDNFCVLLRRDAHSQLVYKHAISTIMPSAPVQLYDPVEEGLDKG
;
A
#
# COMPACT_ATOMS: atom_id res chain seq x y z
N MET A 1 -11.70 -55.71 -58.27
CA MET A 1 -11.88 -54.25 -58.06
C MET A 1 -11.88 -54.02 -56.56
N ASP A 2 -10.82 -53.33 -56.12
CA ASP A 2 -10.59 -52.59 -54.87
C ASP A 2 -10.73 -53.22 -53.48
N GLN A 3 -9.57 -53.73 -53.04
CA GLN A 3 -8.77 -53.48 -51.82
C GLN A 3 -9.46 -53.33 -50.42
N PRO A 4 -8.99 -54.10 -49.42
CA PRO A 4 -9.02 -53.75 -48.01
C PRO A 4 -7.71 -53.06 -47.58
N GLN A 5 -7.74 -51.85 -47.02
CA GLN A 5 -6.52 -51.27 -46.44
C GLN A 5 -6.82 -50.22 -45.35
N GLN A 6 -6.78 -50.63 -44.08
CA GLN A 6 -6.57 -49.70 -42.97
C GLN A 6 -5.45 -50.25 -42.08
N ARG A 7 -4.21 -49.79 -42.34
CA ARG A 7 -3.07 -49.93 -41.42
C ARG A 7 -2.10 -48.74 -41.54
N ARG A 8 -1.56 -48.38 -40.37
CA ARG A 8 -0.40 -47.52 -40.05
C ARG A 8 -0.71 -46.01 -40.02
N GLY A 9 -0.27 -45.23 -39.04
CA GLY A 9 0.67 -45.45 -37.93
C GLY A 9 0.75 -44.19 -37.06
N ALA A 10 1.36 -44.33 -35.89
CA ALA A 10 1.53 -43.32 -34.84
C ALA A 10 2.44 -42.14 -35.25
N ALA A 11 2.21 -40.95 -34.67
CA ALA A 11 3.22 -40.07 -34.08
C ALA A 11 2.62 -38.72 -33.64
N GLN A 12 2.46 -38.56 -32.32
CA GLN A 12 3.00 -37.46 -31.51
C GLN A 12 3.03 -36.04 -32.13
N ALA A 13 2.16 -35.16 -31.64
CA ALA A 13 2.42 -33.73 -31.58
C ALA A 13 1.80 -33.16 -30.30
N VAL A 14 2.63 -33.17 -29.26
CA VAL A 14 2.47 -32.37 -28.05
C VAL A 14 2.34 -30.91 -28.48
N ARG A 15 1.21 -30.27 -28.17
CA ARG A 15 1.05 -28.81 -28.24
C ARG A 15 0.56 -28.32 -26.89
N THR A 16 1.57 -28.05 -26.06
CA THR A 16 1.74 -26.89 -25.18
C THR A 16 0.62 -25.84 -25.26
N THR A 17 0.05 -25.51 -24.11
CA THR A 17 -0.06 -24.12 -23.66
C THR A 17 0.02 -24.11 -22.14
N GLU A 18 0.98 -23.34 -21.65
CA GLU A 18 1.39 -23.24 -20.25
C GLU A 18 0.26 -22.70 -19.36
N LEU A 19 0.17 -23.29 -18.17
CA LEU A 19 -0.44 -22.67 -17.01
C LEU A 19 0.42 -21.45 -16.65
N GLU A 20 -0.11 -20.25 -16.86
CA GLU A 20 0.50 -19.01 -16.36
C GLU A 20 0.48 -19.02 -14.82
N PHE A 21 1.50 -19.64 -14.24
CA PHE A 21 1.81 -19.50 -12.83
C PHE A 21 2.24 -18.07 -12.55
N GLY A 22 1.31 -17.32 -11.96
CA GLY A 22 1.54 -16.31 -10.95
C GLY A 22 2.84 -15.52 -11.09
N VAL A 23 2.84 -14.51 -11.97
CA VAL A 23 3.66 -13.33 -11.74
C VAL A 23 3.03 -12.58 -10.57
N ASN A 24 3.23 -13.09 -9.35
CA ASN A 24 3.11 -12.26 -8.16
C ASN A 24 4.33 -11.34 -8.21
N LYS A 25 4.07 -10.22 -8.86
CA LYS A 25 4.87 -9.01 -8.99
C LYS A 25 5.64 -8.80 -7.67
N MET A 26 6.93 -9.12 -7.67
CA MET A 26 7.88 -8.41 -6.80
C MET A 26 7.91 -6.95 -7.29
N ALA A 27 6.86 -6.20 -6.96
CA ALA A 27 6.92 -4.76 -6.93
C ALA A 27 7.87 -4.48 -5.76
N GLY A 28 9.15 -4.28 -6.11
CA GLY A 28 10.23 -4.10 -5.15
C GLY A 28 9.74 -3.28 -3.97
N GLU A 29 9.87 -3.86 -2.78
CA GLU A 29 9.68 -3.23 -1.49
C GLU A 29 10.71 -2.10 -1.38
N ARG A 30 10.48 -1.01 -2.12
CA ARG A 30 11.06 0.26 -1.75
C ARG A 30 10.43 0.55 -0.39
N PRO A 31 11.24 0.70 0.67
CA PRO A 31 10.71 1.05 1.97
C PRO A 31 9.79 2.26 1.76
N GLN A 32 8.49 2.11 2.03
CA GLN A 32 7.56 3.21 1.87
C GLN A 32 8.10 4.38 2.68
N ASN A 33 8.26 5.54 2.02
CA ASN A 33 8.73 6.76 2.66
C ASN A 33 7.94 6.96 3.96
N LEU A 34 8.64 7.10 5.09
CA LEU A 34 8.04 7.19 6.43
C LEU A 34 6.93 8.24 6.48
N GLN A 35 7.13 9.39 5.83
CA GLN A 35 6.14 10.47 5.77
C GLN A 35 4.86 10.02 5.07
N ASP A 36 4.99 9.41 3.89
CA ASP A 36 3.85 8.98 3.09
C ASP A 36 3.14 7.79 3.75
N ALA A 37 3.88 6.86 4.33
CA ALA A 37 3.35 5.74 5.09
C ALA A 37 2.53 6.25 6.29
N PHE A 38 3.08 7.18 7.07
CA PHE A 38 2.40 7.78 8.21
C PHE A 38 1.15 8.56 7.79
N LEU A 39 1.25 9.48 6.83
CA LEU A 39 0.13 10.31 6.37
C LEU A 39 -0.97 9.46 5.73
N ASN A 40 -0.61 8.40 5.00
CA ASN A 40 -1.57 7.45 4.47
C ASN A 40 -2.29 6.67 5.56
N HIS A 41 -1.55 6.19 6.57
CA HIS A 41 -2.13 5.44 7.68
C HIS A 41 -3.16 6.29 8.42
N VAL A 42 -2.79 7.48 8.90
CA VAL A 42 -3.71 8.35 9.66
C VAL A 42 -4.91 8.80 8.82
N ARG A 43 -4.73 9.01 7.51
CA ARG A 43 -5.82 9.34 6.58
C ARG A 43 -6.79 8.17 6.41
N LYS A 44 -6.28 6.98 6.08
CA LYS A 44 -7.09 5.78 5.79
C LYS A 44 -7.93 5.39 7.00
N HIS A 45 -7.33 5.45 8.20
CA HIS A 45 -7.97 5.11 9.45
C HIS A 45 -8.74 6.28 10.10
N LYS A 46 -8.75 7.47 9.46
CA LYS A 46 -9.40 8.68 9.96
C LYS A 46 -9.02 9.00 11.41
N ILE A 47 -7.75 8.79 11.76
CA ILE A 47 -7.25 8.97 13.12
C ILE A 47 -7.28 10.46 13.47
N PRO A 48 -8.00 10.85 14.54
CA PRO A 48 -7.93 12.22 15.05
C PRO A 48 -6.49 12.55 15.42
N LEU A 49 -6.04 13.75 15.06
CA LEU A 49 -4.69 14.19 15.36
C LEU A 49 -4.63 15.68 15.72
N THR A 50 -3.51 16.06 16.33
CA THR A 50 -3.14 17.46 16.57
C THR A 50 -1.92 17.80 15.71
N VAL A 51 -2.05 18.83 14.88
CA VAL A 51 -0.95 19.43 14.12
C VAL A 51 -0.47 20.66 14.88
N PHE A 52 0.81 20.67 15.22
CA PHE A 52 1.50 21.81 15.81
C PHE A 52 2.18 22.58 14.70
N LEU A 53 1.96 23.89 14.67
CA LEU A 53 2.63 24.79 13.75
C LEU A 53 3.90 25.36 14.38
N VAL A 54 4.85 25.78 13.54
CA VAL A 54 6.12 26.40 13.96
C VAL A 54 5.93 27.68 14.79
N ASN A 55 4.79 28.36 14.61
CA ASN A 55 4.42 29.56 15.39
C ASN A 55 3.72 29.24 16.72
N GLY A 56 3.58 27.95 17.09
CA GLY A 56 2.94 27.50 18.32
C GLY A 56 1.43 27.31 18.25
N VAL A 57 0.77 27.63 17.13
CA VAL A 57 -0.66 27.35 16.95
C VAL A 57 -0.89 25.84 16.85
N LYS A 58 -1.96 25.34 17.48
CA LYS A 58 -2.41 23.95 17.38
C LYS A 58 -3.69 23.85 16.55
N LEU A 59 -3.69 22.90 15.61
CA LEU A 59 -4.83 22.56 14.78
C LEU A 59 -5.24 21.13 15.10
N GLN A 60 -6.54 20.85 15.14
CA GLN A 60 -7.06 19.52 15.43
C GLN A 60 -7.99 19.08 14.31
N GLY A 61 -7.95 17.79 13.98
CA GLY A 61 -8.82 17.23 12.95
C GLY A 61 -8.31 15.89 12.46
N ILE A 62 -8.77 15.51 11.27
CA ILE A 62 -8.31 14.33 10.54
C ILE A 62 -7.67 14.75 9.22
N VAL A 63 -6.66 14.00 8.77
CA VAL A 63 -6.11 14.19 7.43
C VAL A 63 -7.08 13.58 6.43
N SER A 64 -7.66 14.39 5.55
CA SER A 64 -8.50 13.89 4.45
C SER A 64 -7.69 13.68 3.17
N TRP A 65 -6.64 14.49 2.96
CA TRP A 65 -5.75 14.39 1.80
C TRP A 65 -4.40 15.02 2.09
N PHE A 66 -3.40 14.73 1.26
CA PHE A 66 -2.07 15.34 1.31
C PHE A 66 -1.40 15.18 -0.07
N ASP A 67 -0.44 16.04 -0.34
CA ASP A 67 0.49 15.94 -1.46
C ASP A 67 1.92 16.14 -0.94
N ASN A 68 2.86 16.49 -1.82
CA ASN A 68 4.26 16.72 -1.43
C ASN A 68 4.44 17.91 -0.47
N PHE A 69 3.62 18.95 -0.55
CA PHE A 69 3.82 20.24 0.12
C PHE A 69 2.76 20.59 1.16
N CYS A 70 1.59 19.97 1.09
CA CYS A 70 0.41 20.35 1.84
C CYS A 70 -0.30 19.13 2.44
N VAL A 71 -1.07 19.40 3.49
CA VAL A 71 -1.99 18.46 4.13
C VAL A 71 -3.36 19.15 4.21
N LEU A 72 -4.41 18.45 3.77
CA LEU A 72 -5.79 18.89 3.94
C LEU A 72 -6.32 18.32 5.26
N LEU A 73 -6.51 19.19 6.23
CA LEU A 73 -7.02 18.85 7.56
C LEU A 73 -8.50 19.18 7.62
N ARG A 74 -9.33 18.24 8.06
CA ARG A 74 -10.76 18.41 8.21
C ARG A 74 -11.16 18.34 9.68
N ARG A 75 -12.01 19.27 10.10
CA ARG A 75 -12.69 19.26 11.39
C ARG A 75 -14.14 19.69 11.17
N ASP A 76 -15.09 18.86 11.58
CA ASP A 76 -16.52 19.08 11.36
C ASP A 76 -16.87 19.27 9.87
N ALA A 77 -17.51 20.39 9.53
CA ALA A 77 -17.83 20.78 8.15
C ALA A 77 -16.71 21.58 7.45
N HIS A 78 -15.62 21.88 8.16
CA HIS A 78 -14.55 22.74 7.65
C HIS A 78 -13.33 21.93 7.21
N SER A 79 -12.79 22.30 6.05
CA SER A 79 -11.52 21.80 5.53
C SER A 79 -10.55 22.97 5.41
N GLN A 80 -9.32 22.76 5.86
CA GLN A 80 -8.25 23.75 5.80
C GLN A 80 -7.01 23.13 5.17
N LEU A 81 -6.43 23.84 4.20
CA LEU A 81 -5.16 23.47 3.60
C LEU A 81 -4.02 23.97 4.48
N VAL A 82 -3.14 23.06 4.91
CA VAL A 82 -2.00 23.37 5.78
C VAL A 82 -0.72 23.07 5.02
N TYR A 83 0.13 24.09 4.83
CA TYR A 83 1.44 23.90 4.22
C TYR A 83 2.40 23.21 5.20
N LYS A 84 3.13 22.20 4.72
CA LYS A 84 4.06 21.40 5.53
C LYS A 84 5.21 22.23 6.11
N HIS A 85 5.66 23.28 5.43
CA HIS A 85 6.72 24.16 5.95
C HIS A 85 6.31 24.90 7.24
N ALA A 86 4.99 25.04 7.48
CA ALA A 86 4.46 25.66 8.69
C ALA A 86 4.23 24.64 9.81
N ILE A 87 4.31 23.33 9.53
CA ILE A 87 4.07 22.26 10.51
C ILE A 87 5.38 21.93 11.22
N SER A 88 5.37 21.96 12.55
CA SER A 88 6.48 21.49 13.38
C SER A 88 6.31 20.02 13.78
N THR A 89 5.09 19.58 14.10
CA THR A 89 4.84 18.22 14.60
C THR A 89 3.41 17.76 14.30
N ILE A 90 3.22 16.47 14.04
CA ILE A 90 1.91 15.82 13.91
C ILE A 90 1.79 14.73 14.97
N MET A 91 0.81 14.86 15.86
CA MET A 91 0.59 13.94 16.98
C MET A 91 -0.77 13.22 16.82
N PRO A 92 -0.78 11.92 16.52
CA PRO A 92 -2.02 11.14 16.45
C PRO A 92 -2.59 10.92 17.85
N SER A 93 -3.93 10.80 17.96
CA SER A 93 -4.60 10.53 19.24
C SER A 93 -4.48 9.08 19.70
N ALA A 94 -4.01 8.19 18.82
CA ALA A 94 -3.82 6.77 19.08
C ALA A 94 -2.47 6.30 18.51
N PRO A 95 -1.89 5.21 19.06
CA PRO A 95 -0.70 4.60 18.50
C PRO A 95 -0.87 4.26 17.03
N VAL A 96 0.17 4.54 16.23
CA VAL A 96 0.19 4.28 14.79
C VAL A 96 1.17 3.13 14.54
N GLN A 97 0.63 1.99 14.09
CA GLN A 97 1.41 0.83 13.68
C GLN A 97 1.76 0.97 12.19
N LEU A 98 3.01 1.27 11.86
CA LEU A 98 3.46 1.44 10.47
C LEU A 98 4.06 0.18 9.85
N TYR A 99 4.50 -0.76 10.68
CA TYR A 99 5.13 -2.00 10.27
C TYR A 99 4.53 -3.15 11.06
N ASP A 100 4.27 -4.26 10.39
CA ASP A 100 3.95 -5.50 11.07
C ASP A 100 5.21 -5.98 11.81
N PRO A 101 5.11 -6.39 13.08
CA PRO A 101 6.23 -7.04 13.74
C PRO A 101 6.60 -8.27 12.92
N VAL A 102 7.86 -8.35 12.49
CA VAL A 102 8.38 -9.56 11.85
C VAL A 102 8.21 -10.69 12.87
N GLU A 103 7.38 -11.67 12.56
CA GLU A 103 7.37 -12.91 13.33
C GLU A 103 8.75 -13.55 13.12
N GLU A 104 9.66 -13.36 14.08
CA GLU A 104 10.88 -14.14 14.17
C GLU A 104 10.45 -15.60 14.32
N GLY A 105 10.48 -16.31 13.18
CA GLY A 105 10.23 -17.73 13.11
C GLY A 105 11.16 -18.44 14.07
N LEU A 106 10.60 -18.88 15.19
CA LEU A 106 11.14 -19.95 16.02
C LEU A 106 11.27 -21.19 15.13
N ASP A 107 12.42 -21.31 14.45
CA ASP A 107 12.87 -22.55 13.86
C ASP A 107 13.19 -23.51 15.02
N LYS A 108 12.15 -24.20 15.48
CA LYS A 108 12.27 -25.32 16.41
C LYS A 108 12.54 -26.57 15.59
N GLY A 109 13.83 -26.92 15.51
CA GLY A 109 14.36 -28.29 15.62
C GLY A 109 13.97 -29.29 14.55
#